data_AF-A0A2M6ZYZ3-F1
#
_entry.id   AF-A0A2M6ZYZ3-F1
#
_cell.length_a   1.000
_cell.length_b   1.000
_cell.length_c   1.000
_cell.angle_alpha   90.00
_cell.angle_beta   90.00
_cell.angle_gamma   90.00
#
_symmetry.space_group_name_H-M   'P 1'
#
loop_
_entity.id
_entity.type
_entity.pdbx_description
1 polymer ?
#
loop_
_entity_poly.entity_id
_entity_poly.type
_entity_poly.pdbx_seq_one_letter_code
_entity_poly.pdbx_strand_id
1 'polypeptide(L)'
;MNKWSSSLPYFLIVLIPYLILLVYTAYAYSQSPDSLAHGLPKMVTWVPATVSVILPATYGVLLFGFREHLKSSLALILGLLMAIALLALTFII
;
A
#
# COMPACT_ATOMS: atom_id res chain seq x y z
N MET A 1 -25.01 -15.81 -1.31
CA MET A 1 -23.91 -15.04 -0.68
C MET A 1 -23.15 -14.30 -1.76
N ASN A 2 -23.24 -12.96 -1.77
CA ASN A 2 -22.62 -12.14 -2.82
C ASN A 2 -21.12 -12.36 -2.84
N LYS A 3 -20.61 -12.81 -4.00
CA LYS A 3 -19.20 -13.14 -4.24
C LYS A 3 -18.26 -12.02 -3.74
N TRP A 4 -18.67 -10.76 -3.81
CA TRP A 4 -17.95 -9.57 -3.34
C TRP A 4 -17.62 -9.57 -1.83
N SER A 5 -18.49 -10.12 -0.99
CA SER A 5 -18.32 -10.07 0.48
C SER A 5 -17.13 -10.89 0.98
N SER A 6 -16.69 -11.90 0.21
CA SER A 6 -15.60 -12.77 0.63
C SER A 6 -14.22 -12.18 0.32
N SER A 7 -14.11 -11.30 -0.67
CA SER A 7 -12.84 -10.72 -1.15
C SER A 7 -12.49 -9.40 -0.45
N LEU A 8 -13.52 -8.68 0.00
CA LEU A 8 -13.45 -7.40 0.65
C LEU A 8 -12.57 -7.38 1.93
N PRO A 9 -12.68 -8.34 2.87
CA PRO A 9 -11.80 -8.33 4.05
C PRO A 9 -10.32 -8.50 3.69
N TYR A 10 -10.00 -9.27 2.65
CA TYR A 10 -8.61 -9.44 2.20
C TYR A 10 -8.06 -8.14 1.62
N PHE A 11 -8.85 -7.45 0.79
CA PHE A 11 -8.49 -6.14 0.26
C PHE A 11 -8.26 -5.11 1.37
N LEU A 12 -9.10 -5.12 2.42
CA LEU A 12 -8.96 -4.22 3.57
C LEU A 12 -7.63 -4.41 4.32
N ILE A 13 -7.08 -5.63 4.39
CA ILE A 13 -5.78 -5.89 5.06
C ILE A 13 -4.64 -5.12 4.38
N VAL A 14 -4.70 -4.92 3.06
CA VAL A 14 -3.69 -4.14 2.31
C VAL A 14 -4.04 -2.66 2.26
N LEU A 15 -5.34 -2.34 2.21
CA LEU A 15 -5.82 -0.95 2.13
C LEU A 15 -5.53 -0.15 3.42
N ILE A 16 -5.69 -0.76 4.59
CA ILE A 16 -5.44 -0.11 5.89
C ILE A 16 -3.99 0.38 6.01
N PRO A 17 -2.94 -0.46 5.85
CA PRO A 17 -1.55 0.00 5.93
C PRO A 17 -1.21 1.00 4.83
N TYR A 18 -1.83 0.89 3.65
CA TYR A 18 -1.69 1.91 2.61
C TYR A 18 -2.22 3.28 3.05
N LEU A 19 -3.42 3.34 3.65
CA LEU A 19 -3.99 4.59 4.15
C LEU A 19 -3.11 5.21 5.25
N ILE A 20 -2.56 4.38 6.15
CA ILE A 20 -1.62 4.82 7.18
C ILE A 20 -0.37 5.43 6.55
N LEU A 21 0.23 4.74 5.57
CA LEU A 21 1.39 5.24 4.85
C LEU A 21 1.08 6.56 4.12
N LEU A 22 -0.09 6.68 3.50
CA LEU A 22 -0.50 7.89 2.78
C LEU A 22 -0.63 9.10 3.73
N VAL A 23 -1.28 8.90 4.88
CA VAL A 23 -1.37 9.92 5.94
C VAL A 23 0.01 10.27 6.48
N TYR A 24 0.87 9.28 6.69
CA TYR A 24 2.24 9.48 7.14
C TYR A 24 3.05 10.31 6.13
N THR A 25 3.01 9.97 4.84
CA THR A 25 3.68 10.76 3.79
C THR A 25 3.13 12.17 3.67
N ALA A 26 1.82 12.38 3.81
CA ALA A 26 1.23 13.72 3.80
C ALA A 26 1.66 14.56 5.02
N TYR A 27 1.75 13.92 6.19
CA TYR A 27 2.24 14.55 7.41
C TYR A 27 3.75 14.85 7.34
N ALA A 28 4.55 13.89 6.89
CA ALA A 28 5.99 14.07 6.68
C ALA A 28 6.27 15.16 5.65
N TYR A 29 5.48 15.24 4.58
CA TYR A 29 5.59 16.30 3.57
C TYR A 29 5.26 17.69 4.14
N SER A 30 4.24 17.83 4.99
CA SER A 30 3.86 19.12 5.57
C SER A 30 4.88 19.62 6.60
N GLN A 31 5.53 18.69 7.31
CA GLN A 31 6.58 18.98 8.29
C GLN A 31 7.98 19.15 7.66
N SER A 32 8.19 18.66 6.43
CA SER A 32 9.51 18.69 5.80
C SER A 32 9.89 20.08 5.30
N PRO A 33 11.12 20.56 5.60
CA PRO A 33 11.67 21.76 4.98
C PRO A 33 11.77 21.60 3.46
N ASP A 34 11.84 22.70 2.72
CA ASP A 34 11.86 22.69 1.25
C ASP A 34 13.06 21.92 0.66
N SER A 35 14.10 21.71 1.47
CA SER A 35 15.24 20.81 1.20
C SER A 35 15.38 19.78 2.31
N LEU A 36 15.35 18.48 1.95
CA LEU A 36 15.66 17.39 2.87
C LEU A 36 17.17 17.33 3.16
N ALA A 37 17.56 16.59 4.21
CA ALA A 37 18.96 16.31 4.48
C ALA A 37 19.64 15.75 3.21
N HIS A 38 20.84 16.24 2.89
CA HIS A 38 21.61 15.92 1.67
C HIS A 38 21.16 16.63 0.37
N GLY A 39 20.33 17.68 0.46
CA GLY A 39 19.97 18.50 -0.72
C GLY A 39 18.99 17.82 -1.67
N LEU A 40 18.33 16.74 -1.22
CA LEU A 40 17.29 16.07 -1.99
C LEU A 40 16.05 16.98 -2.06
N PRO A 41 15.46 17.14 -3.27
CA PRO A 41 14.26 17.93 -3.43
C PRO A 41 13.10 17.27 -2.67
N LYS A 42 12.27 18.09 -2.03
CA LYS A 42 11.10 17.65 -1.25
C LYS A 42 10.18 16.68 -2.01
N MET A 43 10.16 16.75 -3.35
CA MET A 43 9.46 15.81 -4.24
C MET A 43 9.86 14.34 -4.05
N VAL A 44 11.05 14.02 -3.53
CA VAL A 44 11.48 12.63 -3.34
C VAL A 44 10.60 11.88 -2.33
N THR A 45 9.97 12.58 -1.38
CA THR A 45 8.96 11.99 -0.47
C THR A 45 7.71 11.44 -1.18
N TRP A 46 7.46 11.86 -2.43
CA TRP A 46 6.35 11.33 -3.24
C TRP A 46 6.67 9.99 -3.91
N VAL A 47 7.94 9.64 -4.08
CA VAL A 47 8.35 8.37 -4.69
C VAL A 47 7.80 7.18 -3.90
N PRO A 48 8.01 7.08 -2.57
CA PRO A 48 7.42 6.01 -1.79
C PRO A 48 5.89 6.03 -1.80
N ALA A 49 5.26 7.22 -1.81
CA ALA A 49 3.81 7.35 -1.94
C ALA A 49 3.28 6.84 -3.29
N THR A 50 4.05 7.01 -4.37
CA THR A 50 3.65 6.57 -5.72
C THR A 50 3.86 5.06 -5.88
N VAL A 51 4.98 4.53 -5.39
CA VAL A 51 5.27 3.09 -5.38
C VAL A 51 4.23 2.35 -4.54
N SER A 52 3.80 2.94 -3.42
CA SER A 52 2.81 2.34 -2.55
C SER A 52 1.39 2.32 -3.10
N VAL A 53 1.05 3.12 -4.11
CA VAL A 53 -0.24 3.04 -4.83
C VAL A 53 -0.31 1.79 -5.71
N ILE A 54 0.83 1.39 -6.29
CA ILE A 54 0.91 0.25 -7.21
C ILE A 54 0.57 -1.05 -6.47
N LEU A 55 1.03 -1.22 -5.23
CA LEU A 55 0.76 -2.43 -4.43
C LEU A 55 -0.75 -2.76 -4.22
N PRO A 56 -1.57 -1.89 -3.60
CA PRO A 56 -2.99 -2.14 -3.41
C PRO A 56 -3.76 -2.17 -4.73
N ALA A 57 -3.35 -1.40 -5.74
CA ALA A 57 -3.96 -1.47 -7.07
C ALA A 57 -3.75 -2.84 -7.71
N THR A 58 -2.51 -3.34 -7.70
CA THR A 58 -2.17 -4.67 -8.25
C THR A 58 -2.86 -5.78 -7.45
N TYR A 59 -2.91 -5.64 -6.12
CA TYR A 59 -3.62 -6.57 -5.25
C TYR A 59 -5.12 -6.60 -5.53
N GLY A 60 -5.76 -5.43 -5.70
CA GLY A 60 -7.16 -5.32 -6.09
C GLY A 60 -7.43 -5.99 -7.44
N VAL A 61 -6.60 -5.75 -8.46
CA VAL A 61 -6.72 -6.39 -9.77
C VAL A 61 -6.60 -7.92 -9.65
N LEU A 62 -5.69 -8.44 -8.82
CA LEU A 62 -5.56 -9.87 -8.58
C LEU A 62 -6.78 -10.46 -7.86
N LEU A 63 -7.31 -9.76 -6.86
CA LEU A 63 -8.41 -10.25 -6.02
C LEU A 63 -9.78 -10.17 -6.68
N PHE A 64 -9.99 -9.18 -7.54
CA PHE A 64 -11.26 -8.98 -8.25
C PHE A 64 -11.23 -9.49 -9.69
N GLY A 65 -10.09 -9.38 -10.39
CA GLY A 65 -9.93 -9.81 -11.79
C GLY A 65 -9.46 -11.26 -11.97
N PHE A 66 -8.56 -11.75 -11.11
CA PHE A 66 -7.97 -13.10 -11.23
C PHE A 66 -8.41 -14.07 -10.13
N ARG A 67 -9.54 -13.76 -9.46
CA ARG A 67 -10.06 -14.56 -8.35
C ARG A 67 -10.23 -16.04 -8.66
N GLU A 68 -10.66 -16.38 -9.88
CA GLU A 68 -10.90 -17.79 -10.25
C GLU A 68 -9.61 -18.63 -10.30
N HIS A 69 -8.45 -17.96 -10.39
CA HIS A 69 -7.14 -18.59 -10.41
C HIS A 69 -6.41 -18.48 -9.06
N LEU A 70 -6.92 -17.67 -8.13
CA LEU A 70 -6.32 -17.43 -6.82
C LEU A 70 -7.03 -18.24 -5.75
N LYS A 71 -6.33 -19.26 -5.21
CA LYS A 71 -6.78 -19.94 -3.99
C LYS A 71 -6.85 -18.93 -2.84
N SER A 72 -7.95 -18.93 -2.07
CA SER A 72 -8.15 -17.98 -0.96
C SER A 72 -6.98 -17.93 0.05
N SER A 73 -6.29 -19.05 0.27
CA SER A 73 -5.10 -19.10 1.15
C SER A 73 -3.93 -18.28 0.60
N LEU A 74 -3.71 -18.31 -0.71
CA LEU A 74 -2.66 -17.53 -1.38
C LEU A 74 -2.98 -16.04 -1.38
N ALA A 75 -4.26 -15.67 -1.53
CA ALA A 75 -4.69 -14.27 -1.45
C ALA A 75 -4.36 -13.64 -0.08
N LEU A 76 -4.56 -14.39 1.00
CA LEU A 76 -4.21 -13.97 2.36
C LEU A 76 -2.72 -13.75 2.55
N ILE A 77 -1.91 -14.74 2.15
CA ILE A 77 -0.44 -14.65 2.29
C ILE A 77 0.08 -13.47 1.47
N LEU A 78 -0.40 -13.31 0.24
CA LEU A 78 0.00 -12.22 -0.64
C LEU A 78 -0.39 -10.85 -0.05
N GLY A 79 -1.61 -10.74 0.49
CA GLY A 79 -2.06 -9.51 1.14
C GLY A 79 -1.25 -9.16 2.38
N LEU A 80 -0.94 -10.16 3.21
CA LEU A 80 -0.09 -9.97 4.39
C LEU A 80 1.32 -9.51 4.00
N LEU A 81 1.88 -10.10 2.95
CA LEU A 81 3.22 -9.76 2.46
C LEU A 81 3.27 -8.33 1.90
N MET A 82 2.22 -7.90 1.20
CA MET A 82 2.08 -6.53 0.71
C MET A 82 1.86 -5.53 1.85
N ALA A 83 1.06 -5.87 2.86
CA ALA A 83 0.87 -5.06 4.05
C ALA A 83 2.19 -4.86 4.81
N ILE A 84 2.99 -5.92 4.97
CA ILE A 84 4.32 -5.85 5.59
C ILE A 84 5.27 -4.98 4.75
N ALA A 85 5.26 -5.12 3.42
CA ALA A 85 6.08 -4.30 2.53
C ALA A 85 5.71 -2.81 2.62
N LEU A 86 4.42 -2.48 2.72
CA LEU A 86 3.94 -1.11 2.93
C LEU A 86 4.40 -0.55 4.28
N LEU A 87 4.30 -1.34 5.35
CA LEU A 87 4.77 -0.97 6.68
C LEU A 87 6.29 -0.74 6.73
N ALA A 88 7.06 -1.61 6.07
CA ALA A 88 8.50 -1.46 5.95
C ALA A 88 8.87 -0.19 5.17
N LEU A 89 8.08 0.17 4.15
CA LEU A 89 8.26 1.41 3.40
C LEU A 89 8.12 2.64 4.31
N THR A 90 7.20 2.63 5.27
CA THR A 90 7.01 3.71 6.25
C THR A 90 8.26 3.95 7.10
N PHE A 91 9.04 2.91 7.41
CA PHE A 91 10.25 3.02 8.22
C PHE A 91 11.46 3.61 7.47
N ILE A 92 11.41 3.61 6.14
CA ILE A 92 12.51 4.09 5.28
C ILE A 92 12.36 5.60 4.99
N ILE A 93 11.15 6.15 5.12
CA ILE A 93 10.79 7.55 4.86
C ILE A 93 10.97 8.36 6.14
#